data_AF-A0A7W7N849-F1
#
_entry.id   AF-A0A7W7N849-F1
#
_cell.length_a   1.000
_cell.length_b   1.000
_cell.length_c   1.000
_cell.angle_alpha   90.00
_cell.angle_beta   90.00
_cell.angle_gamma   90.00
#
_symmetry.space_group_name_H-M   'P 1'
#
loop_
_entity.id
_entity.type
_entity.pdbx_description
1 polymer ?
#
loop_
_entity_poly.entity_id
_entity_poly.type
_entity_poly.pdbx_seq_one_letter_code
_entity_poly.pdbx_strand_id
1 'polypeptide(L)'
;MKAYKKAIMHTLLSMKLARKRYDTAFIEKAVLLSFENDNLAKLDKELGLYRGALSSWRERYQFIDLRGVSGTIELKKLTQEEKKIRRIQKRIERSDLKFQILKNAAPYIRNGNSSIFHYIDMNSKEHPILLICEVLGVDRKSYYNWKNRRVPETNKRKILIQQKIASIFFDAERRYGSERIKVVLQKAGYEISATTIKKYMKELGLQAR
;
A
#
# COMPACT_ATOMS: atom_id res chain seq x y z
N MET A 1 -2.97 12.14 27.67
CA MET A 1 -2.39 11.04 26.88
C MET A 1 -0.90 11.16 26.54
N LYS A 2 -0.38 12.31 26.05
CA LYS A 2 1.06 12.44 25.65
C LYS A 2 2.07 12.27 26.79
N ALA A 3 1.79 12.79 27.99
CA ALA A 3 2.71 12.69 29.14
C ALA A 3 2.83 11.24 29.67
N TYR A 4 1.71 10.52 29.75
CA TYR A 4 1.65 9.11 30.16
C TYR A 4 2.40 8.18 29.19
N LYS A 5 2.18 8.35 27.87
CA LYS A 5 2.95 7.61 26.86
C LYS A 5 4.45 7.90 26.95
N LYS A 6 4.86 9.14 27.20
CA LYS A 6 6.28 9.51 27.34
C LYS A 6 6.94 8.88 28.57
N ALA A 7 6.22 8.82 29.70
CA ALA A 7 6.70 8.16 30.91
C ALA A 7 6.87 6.64 30.70
N ILE A 8 5.89 5.96 30.11
CA ILE A 8 5.98 4.52 29.79
C ILE A 8 7.15 4.24 28.84
N MET A 9 7.32 5.06 27.81
CA MET A 9 8.42 4.91 26.85
C MET A 9 9.79 5.10 27.52
N HIS A 10 9.92 6.05 28.44
CA HIS A 10 11.16 6.27 29.20
C HIS A 10 11.49 5.06 30.10
N THR A 11 10.49 4.53 30.81
CA THR A 11 10.64 3.33 31.66
C THR A 11 10.98 2.08 30.84
N LEU A 12 10.39 1.95 29.64
CA LEU A 12 10.71 0.85 28.71
C LEU A 12 12.16 0.95 28.18
N LEU A 13 12.60 2.16 27.83
CA LEU A 13 13.96 2.41 27.36
C LEU A 13 15.01 2.14 28.45
N SER A 14 14.71 2.44 29.72
CA SER A 14 15.61 2.18 30.85
C SER A 14 15.71 0.69 31.23
N MET A 15 14.76 -0.15 30.82
CA MET A 15 14.77 -1.61 31.07
C MET A 15 15.56 -2.41 30.01
N LYS A 16 16.18 -1.73 29.02
CA LYS A 16 16.88 -2.37 27.91
C LYS A 16 18.29 -2.80 28.34
N LEU A 17 18.47 -4.08 28.62
CA LEU A 17 19.80 -4.65 28.90
C LEU A 17 20.69 -4.57 27.65
N ALA A 18 21.99 -4.28 27.85
CA ALA A 18 22.99 -3.98 26.82
C ALA A 18 23.36 -5.14 25.85
N ARG A 19 22.60 -6.25 25.85
CA ARG A 19 22.77 -7.38 24.91
C ARG A 19 21.45 -7.60 24.17
N LYS A 20 21.47 -8.22 22.99
CA LYS A 20 20.30 -8.58 22.15
C LYS A 20 19.28 -9.55 22.80
N ARG A 21 19.19 -9.60 24.14
CA ARG A 21 18.19 -10.32 24.92
C ARG A 21 17.36 -9.29 25.68
N TYR A 22 16.07 -9.25 25.36
CA TYR A 22 15.10 -8.40 26.03
C TYR A 22 14.61 -9.09 27.31
N ASP A 23 14.47 -8.32 28.38
CA ASP A 23 13.87 -8.79 29.61
C ASP A 23 12.39 -9.20 29.39
N THR A 24 11.89 -10.19 30.12
CA THR A 24 10.51 -10.68 29.97
C THR A 24 9.50 -9.60 30.35
N ALA A 25 9.77 -8.82 31.38
CA ALA A 25 8.88 -7.72 31.79
C ALA A 25 8.88 -6.58 30.76
N PHE A 26 10.01 -6.32 30.10
CA PHE A 26 10.05 -5.41 28.96
C PHE A 26 9.20 -5.92 27.79
N ILE A 27 9.32 -7.20 27.42
CA ILE A 27 8.55 -7.80 26.32
C ILE A 27 7.05 -7.68 26.60
N GLU A 28 6.60 -8.03 27.80
CA GLU A 28 5.18 -8.00 28.17
C GLU A 28 4.61 -6.59 28.13
N LYS A 29 5.30 -5.60 28.72
CA LYS A 29 4.89 -4.19 28.65
C LYS A 29 4.91 -3.65 27.22
N ALA A 30 5.90 -4.02 26.41
CA ALA A 30 5.97 -3.61 25.00
C ALA A 30 4.84 -4.24 24.17
N VAL A 31 4.48 -5.49 24.44
CA VAL A 31 3.34 -6.17 23.80
C VAL A 31 2.02 -5.53 24.21
N LEU A 32 1.79 -5.23 25.49
CA LEU A 32 0.61 -4.48 25.94
C LEU A 32 0.49 -3.14 25.22
N LEU A 33 1.56 -2.34 25.25
CA LEU A 33 1.60 -1.04 24.58
C LEU A 33 1.34 -1.16 23.08
N SER A 34 1.77 -2.27 22.46
CA SER A 34 1.49 -2.49 21.06
C SER A 34 -0.02 -2.53 20.80
N PHE A 35 -0.84 -3.19 21.63
CA PHE A 35 -2.29 -3.30 21.42
C PHE A 35 -3.04 -1.96 21.52
N GLU A 36 -2.43 -0.96 22.17
CA GLU A 36 -2.96 0.41 22.23
C GLU A 36 -2.52 1.31 21.06
N ASN A 37 -1.72 0.80 20.12
CA ASN A 37 -1.21 1.57 18.98
C ASN A 37 -1.46 0.87 17.64
N ASP A 38 -1.99 1.62 16.68
CA ASP A 38 -2.33 1.08 15.35
C ASP A 38 -1.10 0.83 14.46
N ASN A 39 0.02 1.52 14.73
CA ASN A 39 1.23 1.43 13.89
C ASN A 39 2.40 0.74 14.61
N LEU A 40 2.49 -0.57 14.42
CA LEU A 40 3.54 -1.42 15.00
C LEU A 40 4.95 -1.08 14.49
N ALA A 41 5.10 -0.75 13.21
CA ALA A 41 6.42 -0.49 12.62
C ALA A 41 7.03 0.82 13.16
N LYS A 42 6.19 1.82 13.42
CA LYS A 42 6.60 3.05 14.08
C LYS A 42 7.00 2.77 15.54
N LEU A 43 6.19 2.00 16.25
CA LEU A 43 6.46 1.64 17.65
C LEU A 43 7.73 0.79 17.81
N ASP A 44 7.97 -0.17 16.91
CA ASP A 44 9.21 -0.94 16.85
C ASP A 44 10.42 0.01 16.79
N LYS A 45 10.36 1.03 15.91
CA LYS A 45 11.43 2.02 15.74
C LYS A 45 11.61 2.90 16.98
N GLU A 46 10.52 3.36 17.60
CA GLU A 46 10.56 4.19 18.81
C GLU A 46 11.14 3.46 20.02
N LEU A 47 10.91 2.14 20.13
CA LEU A 47 11.50 1.28 21.16
C LEU A 47 12.92 0.80 20.79
N GLY A 48 13.41 1.16 19.60
CA GLY A 48 14.70 0.71 19.06
C GLY A 48 14.79 -0.81 18.88
N LEU A 49 13.69 -1.43 18.47
CA LEU A 49 13.56 -2.85 18.16
C LEU A 49 13.84 -3.11 16.66
N TYR A 50 14.08 -4.38 16.32
CA TYR A 50 14.13 -4.78 14.91
C TYR A 50 12.73 -4.72 14.29
N ARG A 51 12.65 -4.46 12.99
CA ARG A 51 11.37 -4.38 12.26
C ARG A 51 10.59 -5.69 12.40
N GLY A 52 9.38 -5.64 12.95
CA GLY A 52 8.52 -6.81 13.15
C GLY A 52 8.73 -7.54 14.49
N ALA A 53 9.48 -6.96 15.43
CA ALA A 53 9.68 -7.53 16.76
C ALA A 53 8.36 -7.66 17.52
N LEU A 54 7.60 -6.57 17.63
CA LEU A 54 6.30 -6.58 18.32
C LEU A 54 5.31 -7.52 17.63
N SER A 55 5.31 -7.56 16.29
CA SER A 55 4.47 -8.50 15.53
C SER A 55 4.79 -9.95 15.90
N SER A 56 6.07 -10.29 15.98
CA SER A 56 6.53 -11.64 16.34
C SER A 56 6.21 -11.99 17.79
N TRP A 57 6.30 -11.03 18.71
CA TRP A 57 5.98 -11.23 20.12
C TRP A 57 4.48 -11.38 20.35
N ARG A 58 3.64 -10.60 19.65
CA ARG A 58 2.17 -10.78 19.65
C ARG A 58 1.72 -12.16 19.20
N GLU A 59 2.52 -12.90 18.43
CA GLU A 59 2.16 -14.28 18.08
C GLU A 59 2.32 -15.26 19.26
N ARG A 60 3.11 -14.89 20.28
CA ARG A 60 3.40 -15.72 21.46
C ARG A 60 2.45 -15.47 22.62
N TYR A 61 1.74 -14.35 22.61
CA TYR A 61 0.83 -13.94 23.65
C TYR A 61 -0.59 -13.76 23.12
N GLN A 62 -1.57 -14.09 23.93
CA GLN A 62 -2.97 -13.80 23.74
C GLN A 62 -3.31 -12.61 24.62
N PHE A 63 -3.86 -11.58 23.99
CA PHE A 63 -4.36 -10.40 24.69
C PHE A 63 -5.80 -10.65 25.08
N ILE A 64 -6.10 -10.47 26.37
CA ILE A 64 -7.44 -10.61 26.92
C ILE A 64 -7.80 -9.25 27.54
N ASP A 65 -8.79 -8.58 26.94
CA ASP A 65 -9.30 -7.32 27.47
C ASP A 65 -10.39 -7.62 28.50
N LEU A 66 -10.05 -7.52 29.79
CA LEU A 66 -10.97 -7.73 30.91
C LEU A 66 -11.42 -6.41 31.53
N ARG A 67 -11.22 -5.26 30.87
CA ARG A 67 -11.59 -3.95 31.41
C ARG A 67 -13.07 -3.83 31.79
N GLY A 68 -13.95 -4.58 31.12
CA GLY A 68 -15.38 -4.65 31.43
C GLY A 68 -15.77 -5.63 32.56
N VAL A 69 -14.84 -6.46 33.04
CA VAL A 69 -15.12 -7.53 34.03
C VAL A 69 -14.34 -7.30 35.32
N SER A 70 -13.01 -7.11 35.24
CA SER A 70 -12.13 -6.93 36.40
C SER A 70 -11.33 -5.62 36.36
N GLY A 71 -11.52 -4.78 35.34
CA GLY A 71 -10.77 -3.54 35.16
C GLY A 71 -9.30 -3.74 34.76
N THR A 72 -8.87 -4.98 34.48
CA THR A 72 -7.48 -5.32 34.15
C THR A 72 -7.33 -5.74 32.68
N ILE A 73 -6.08 -5.70 32.20
CA ILE A 73 -5.69 -6.23 30.90
C ILE A 73 -4.67 -7.34 31.16
N GLU A 74 -4.90 -8.52 30.59
CA GLU A 74 -4.04 -9.68 30.82
C GLU A 74 -3.35 -10.15 29.54
N LEU A 75 -2.09 -10.55 29.70
CA LEU A 75 -1.33 -11.25 28.67
C LEU A 75 -1.14 -12.71 29.07
N LYS A 76 -1.80 -13.61 28.34
CA LYS A 76 -1.61 -15.05 28.50
C LYS A 76 -0.60 -15.55 27.48
N LYS A 77 0.47 -16.20 27.92
CA LYS A 77 1.44 -16.84 27.01
C LYS A 77 0.80 -18.08 26.40
N LEU A 78 0.80 -18.20 25.06
CA LEU A 78 0.15 -19.33 24.40
C LEU A 78 0.87 -20.65 24.69
N THR A 79 0.08 -21.68 24.97
CA THR A 79 0.55 -23.07 25.03
C THR A 79 0.96 -23.56 23.63
N GLN A 80 1.64 -24.71 23.59
CA GLN A 80 2.04 -25.30 22.31
C GLN A 80 0.83 -25.74 21.47
N GLU A 81 -0.24 -26.20 22.12
CA GLU A 81 -1.48 -26.59 21.47
C GLU A 81 -2.25 -25.39 20.92
N GLU A 82 -2.39 -24.32 21.70
CA GLU A 82 -3.02 -23.07 21.24
C GLU A 82 -2.28 -22.47 20.03
N LYS A 83 -0.93 -22.55 20.01
CA LYS A 83 -0.13 -22.17 18.83
C LYS A 83 -0.43 -23.04 17.61
N LYS A 84 -0.59 -24.35 17.79
CA LYS A 84 -0.94 -25.27 16.69
C LYS A 84 -2.33 -24.94 16.15
N ILE A 85 -3.33 -24.79 17.03
CA ILE A 85 -4.69 -24.42 16.67
C ILE A 85 -4.70 -23.12 15.86
N ARG A 86 -4.03 -22.08 16.35
CA ARG A 86 -3.94 -20.78 15.66
C ARG A 86 -3.31 -20.90 14.27
N ARG A 87 -2.25 -21.70 14.12
CA ARG A 87 -1.61 -21.94 12.81
C ARG A 87 -2.55 -22.66 11.85
N ILE A 88 -3.27 -23.66 12.33
CA ILE A 88 -4.22 -24.43 11.52
C ILE A 88 -5.39 -23.55 11.10
N GLN A 89 -5.97 -22.78 12.02
CA GLN A 89 -7.03 -21.81 11.72
C GLN A 89 -6.61 -20.82 10.64
N LYS A 90 -5.43 -20.19 10.78
CA LYS A 90 -4.87 -19.30 9.73
C LYS A 90 -4.72 -20.00 8.37
N ARG A 91 -4.38 -21.29 8.35
CA ARG A 91 -4.29 -22.07 7.11
C ARG A 91 -5.65 -22.31 6.48
N ILE A 92 -6.66 -22.64 7.29
CA ILE A 92 -8.05 -22.82 6.83
C ILE A 92 -8.54 -21.51 6.22
N GLU A 93 -8.42 -20.41 6.96
CA GLU A 93 -8.85 -19.07 6.53
C GLU A 93 -8.16 -18.64 5.22
N ARG A 94 -6.85 -18.92 5.08
CA ARG A 94 -6.12 -18.66 3.84
C ARG A 94 -6.61 -19.53 2.69
N SER A 95 -6.90 -20.80 2.92
CA SER A 95 -7.46 -21.71 1.91
C SER A 95 -8.86 -21.28 1.47
N ASP A 96 -9.71 -20.89 2.42
CA ASP A 96 -11.06 -20.40 2.14
C ASP A 96 -11.01 -19.13 1.31
N LEU A 97 -10.13 -18.18 1.65
CA LEU A 97 -9.93 -16.97 0.86
C LEU A 97 -9.48 -17.30 -0.58
N LYS A 98 -8.53 -18.23 -0.74
CA LYS A 98 -8.10 -18.69 -2.08
C LYS A 98 -9.25 -19.30 -2.86
N PHE A 99 -10.08 -20.11 -2.21
CA PHE A 99 -11.26 -20.73 -2.82
C PHE A 99 -12.29 -19.68 -3.24
N GLN A 100 -12.58 -18.68 -2.41
CA GLN A 100 -13.51 -17.60 -2.75
C GLN A 100 -13.03 -16.79 -3.96
N ILE A 101 -11.74 -16.44 -4.01
CA ILE A 101 -11.15 -15.76 -5.17
C ILE A 101 -11.34 -16.61 -6.43
N LEU A 102 -11.02 -17.91 -6.37
CA LEU A 102 -11.16 -18.80 -7.52
C LEU A 102 -12.61 -18.93 -7.99
N LYS A 103 -13.54 -19.12 -7.04
CA LYS A 103 -14.98 -19.21 -7.31
C LYS A 103 -15.51 -17.95 -8.00
N ASN A 104 -15.14 -16.77 -7.50
CA ASN A 104 -15.58 -15.49 -8.04
C ASN A 104 -14.91 -15.16 -9.38
N ALA A 105 -13.69 -15.63 -9.61
CA ALA A 105 -12.98 -15.45 -10.87
C ALA A 105 -13.43 -16.43 -11.97
N ALA A 106 -14.10 -17.54 -11.63
CA ALA A 106 -14.48 -18.59 -12.58
C ALA A 106 -15.20 -18.10 -13.86
N PRO A 107 -16.11 -17.11 -13.82
CA PRO A 107 -16.72 -16.54 -15.04
C PRO A 107 -15.72 -15.80 -15.94
N TYR A 108 -14.71 -15.17 -15.36
CA TYR A 108 -13.70 -14.38 -16.07
C TYR A 108 -12.63 -15.27 -16.70
N ILE A 109 -12.33 -16.42 -16.08
CA ILE A 109 -11.33 -17.39 -16.59
C ILE A 109 -11.74 -17.92 -17.96
N ARG A 110 -13.03 -18.18 -18.17
CA ARG A 110 -13.57 -18.71 -19.45
C ARG A 110 -13.38 -17.75 -20.63
N ASN A 111 -13.28 -16.45 -20.35
CA ASN A 111 -13.20 -15.38 -21.35
C ASN A 111 -11.74 -14.97 -21.66
N GLY A 112 -10.76 -15.71 -21.12
CA GLY A 112 -9.34 -15.50 -21.38
C GLY A 112 -8.68 -14.40 -20.54
N ASN A 113 -7.40 -14.15 -20.82
CA ASN A 113 -6.51 -13.35 -19.97
C ASN A 113 -6.97 -11.90 -19.78
N SER A 114 -7.59 -11.26 -20.78
CA SER A 114 -8.09 -9.88 -20.65
C SER A 114 -9.19 -9.75 -19.59
N SER A 115 -10.10 -10.73 -19.51
CA SER A 115 -11.16 -10.76 -18.49
C SER A 115 -10.60 -11.09 -17.11
N ILE A 116 -9.62 -11.99 -17.02
CA ILE A 116 -8.90 -12.29 -15.78
C ILE A 116 -8.21 -11.02 -15.23
N PHE A 117 -7.54 -10.26 -16.08
CA PHE A 117 -6.88 -9.02 -15.64
C PHE A 117 -7.88 -7.93 -15.24
N HIS A 118 -9.06 -7.89 -15.87
CA HIS A 118 -10.16 -7.02 -15.42
C HIS A 118 -10.64 -7.39 -14.03
N TYR A 119 -10.87 -8.68 -13.77
CA TYR A 119 -11.22 -9.19 -12.43
C TYR A 119 -10.16 -8.82 -11.38
N ILE A 120 -8.87 -8.98 -11.70
CA ILE A 120 -7.77 -8.60 -10.80
C ILE A 120 -7.82 -7.09 -10.48
N ASP A 121 -8.10 -6.24 -11.47
CA ASP A 121 -8.15 -4.80 -11.26
C ASP A 121 -9.32 -4.39 -10.35
N MET A 122 -10.51 -4.99 -10.55
CA MET A 122 -11.70 -4.76 -9.72
C MET A 122 -11.50 -5.18 -8.26
N ASN A 123 -10.84 -6.31 -8.03
CA ASN A 123 -10.65 -6.88 -6.69
C ASN A 123 -9.34 -6.44 -6.00
N SER A 124 -8.56 -5.56 -6.64
CA SER A 124 -7.25 -5.12 -6.14
C SER A 124 -7.29 -4.34 -4.82
N LYS A 125 -8.45 -3.79 -4.46
CA LYS A 125 -8.68 -3.07 -3.19
C LYS A 125 -8.95 -4.01 -2.02
N GLU A 126 -9.64 -5.11 -2.29
CA GLU A 126 -10.09 -6.06 -1.26
C GLU A 126 -9.08 -7.17 -1.01
N HIS A 127 -8.33 -7.56 -2.04
CA HIS A 127 -7.37 -8.64 -1.96
C HIS A 127 -6.00 -8.24 -2.53
N PRO A 128 -4.89 -8.71 -1.92
CA PRO A 128 -3.56 -8.46 -2.48
C PRO A 128 -3.44 -9.04 -3.90
N ILE A 129 -2.99 -8.22 -4.85
CA ILE A 129 -2.78 -8.63 -6.26
C ILE A 129 -1.93 -9.90 -6.35
N LEU A 130 -0.91 -10.02 -5.50
CA LEU A 130 -0.06 -11.21 -5.42
C LEU A 130 -0.87 -12.48 -5.18
N LEU A 131 -1.83 -12.43 -4.24
CA LEU A 131 -2.66 -13.56 -3.88
C LEU A 131 -3.59 -13.93 -5.03
N ILE A 132 -4.23 -12.93 -5.65
CA ILE A 132 -5.14 -13.18 -6.78
C ILE A 132 -4.38 -13.81 -7.94
N CYS A 133 -3.21 -13.27 -8.32
CA CYS A 133 -2.39 -13.82 -9.38
C CYS A 133 -1.93 -15.26 -9.09
N GLU A 134 -1.54 -15.56 -7.84
CA GLU A 134 -1.16 -16.92 -7.40
C GLU A 134 -2.34 -17.89 -7.55
N VAL A 135 -3.54 -17.50 -7.14
CA VAL A 135 -4.76 -18.33 -7.23
C VAL A 135 -5.18 -18.58 -8.67
N LEU A 136 -5.07 -17.57 -9.54
CA LEU A 136 -5.50 -17.66 -10.94
C LEU A 136 -4.42 -18.19 -11.88
N GLY A 137 -3.21 -18.49 -11.37
CA GLY A 137 -2.11 -19.01 -12.18
C GLY A 137 -1.60 -18.03 -13.24
N VAL A 138 -1.76 -16.72 -13.02
CA VAL A 138 -1.32 -15.68 -13.96
C VAL A 138 -0.10 -14.93 -13.44
N ASP A 139 0.80 -14.57 -14.35
CA ASP A 139 1.97 -13.81 -13.97
C ASP A 139 1.63 -12.32 -13.68
N ARG A 140 2.23 -11.79 -12.61
CA ARG A 140 2.03 -10.40 -12.19
C ARG A 140 2.49 -9.40 -13.25
N LYS A 141 3.59 -9.70 -13.94
CA LYS A 141 4.13 -8.82 -15.01
C LYS A 141 3.12 -8.73 -16.14
N SER A 142 2.46 -9.82 -16.50
CA SER A 142 1.41 -9.84 -17.52
C SER A 142 0.21 -8.96 -17.14
N TYR A 143 -0.25 -9.02 -15.89
CA TYR A 143 -1.28 -8.11 -15.38
C TYR A 143 -0.85 -6.65 -15.45
N TYR A 144 0.34 -6.30 -14.95
CA TYR A 144 0.81 -4.92 -14.97
C TYR A 144 1.07 -4.43 -16.40
N ASN A 145 1.56 -5.27 -17.30
CA ASN A 145 1.68 -4.95 -18.71
C ASN A 145 0.32 -4.65 -19.34
N TRP A 146 -0.70 -5.48 -19.09
CA TRP A 146 -2.06 -5.24 -19.55
C TRP A 146 -2.62 -3.93 -19.00
N LYS A 147 -2.47 -3.68 -17.69
CA LYS A 147 -2.90 -2.45 -17.02
C LYS A 147 -2.21 -1.21 -17.59
N ASN A 148 -0.91 -1.32 -17.85
CA ASN A 148 -0.09 -0.25 -18.43
C ASN A 148 -0.37 -0.02 -19.92
N ARG A 149 -0.81 -1.04 -20.67
CA ARG A 149 -1.24 -0.94 -22.08
C ARG A 149 -2.65 -0.37 -22.21
N ARG A 150 -3.52 -0.60 -21.22
CA ARG A 150 -4.86 0.02 -21.13
C ARG A 150 -4.80 1.55 -21.01
N VAL A 151 -3.68 2.11 -20.55
CA VAL A 151 -3.29 3.50 -20.83
C VAL A 151 -2.42 3.45 -22.08
N PRO A 152 -2.93 3.74 -23.29
CA PRO A 152 -2.12 3.70 -24.50
C PRO A 152 -0.84 4.50 -24.29
N GLU A 153 0.30 4.00 -24.73
CA GLU A 153 1.57 4.74 -24.65
C GLU A 153 1.45 6.13 -25.32
N THR A 154 0.61 6.21 -26.35
CA THR A 154 0.12 7.44 -27.00
C THR A 154 -0.55 8.41 -26.02
N ASN A 155 -1.34 7.91 -25.07
CA ASN A 155 -2.00 8.74 -24.05
C ASN A 155 -1.01 9.23 -22.98
N LYS A 156 0.00 8.44 -22.61
CA LYS A 156 1.07 8.94 -21.70
C LYS A 156 1.88 10.05 -22.36
N ARG A 157 2.30 9.86 -23.62
CA ARG A 157 2.98 10.89 -24.40
C ARG A 157 2.09 12.12 -24.55
N LYS A 158 0.80 11.95 -24.83
CA LYS A 158 -0.18 13.03 -24.90
C LYS A 158 -0.30 13.79 -23.57
N ILE A 159 -0.45 13.10 -22.44
CA ILE A 159 -0.55 13.72 -21.10
C ILE A 159 0.73 14.50 -20.78
N LEU A 160 1.90 13.91 -21.03
CA LEU A 160 3.20 14.58 -20.81
C LEU A 160 3.30 15.86 -21.64
N ILE A 161 2.94 15.80 -22.92
CA ILE A 161 2.94 16.95 -23.82
C ILE A 161 1.93 18.00 -23.34
N GLN A 162 0.73 17.58 -22.94
CA GLN A 162 -0.31 18.47 -22.40
C GLN A 162 0.16 19.21 -21.15
N GLN A 163 0.85 18.53 -20.23
CA GLN A 163 1.44 19.15 -19.04
C GLN A 163 2.50 20.19 -19.41
N LYS A 164 3.37 19.90 -20.39
CA LYS A 164 4.38 20.86 -20.87
C LYS A 164 3.74 22.08 -21.56
N ILE A 165 2.73 21.85 -22.39
CA ILE A 165 1.95 22.94 -23.02
C ILE A 165 1.34 23.84 -21.96
N ALA A 166 0.72 23.27 -20.92
CA ALA A 166 0.11 24.03 -19.84
C ALA A 166 1.15 24.86 -19.07
N SER A 167 2.30 24.28 -18.70
CA SER A 167 3.39 25.01 -18.04
C SER A 167 3.83 26.21 -18.87
N ILE A 168 4.21 26.00 -20.13
CA ILE A 168 4.67 27.08 -21.02
C ILE A 168 3.60 28.16 -21.21
N PHE A 169 2.34 27.76 -21.30
CA PHE A 169 1.22 28.69 -21.45
C PHE A 169 1.03 29.59 -20.22
N PHE A 170 1.15 29.04 -19.01
CA PHE A 170 1.05 29.81 -17.76
C PHE A 170 2.31 30.63 -17.48
N ASP A 171 3.50 30.10 -17.76
CA ASP A 171 4.77 30.81 -17.63
C ASP A 171 4.83 32.05 -18.55
N ALA A 172 4.17 31.99 -19.71
CA ALA A 172 4.05 33.09 -20.66
C ALA A 172 2.81 33.98 -20.42
N GLU A 173 2.19 33.90 -19.24
CA GLU A 173 1.01 34.70 -18.85
C GLU A 173 -0.15 34.62 -19.85
N ARG A 174 -0.36 33.44 -20.45
CA ARG A 174 -1.43 33.17 -21.43
C ARG A 174 -1.30 33.93 -22.77
N ARG A 175 -0.16 34.54 -23.06
CA ARG A 175 0.09 35.26 -24.34
C ARG A 175 0.48 34.35 -25.50
N TYR A 176 0.87 33.10 -25.21
CA TYR A 176 1.44 32.21 -26.22
C TYR A 176 0.36 31.31 -26.82
N GLY A 177 0.15 31.45 -28.13
CA GLY A 177 -0.63 30.53 -28.95
C GLY A 177 0.19 29.30 -29.39
N SER A 178 -0.45 28.43 -30.17
CA SER A 178 0.13 27.14 -30.60
C SER A 178 1.49 27.25 -31.32
N GLU A 179 1.70 28.29 -32.12
CA GLU A 179 2.98 28.51 -32.83
C GLU A 179 4.12 28.89 -31.89
N ARG A 180 3.88 29.76 -30.90
CA ARG A 180 4.93 30.16 -29.95
C ARG A 180 5.27 29.01 -29.00
N ILE A 181 4.27 28.25 -28.56
CA ILE A 181 4.47 27.04 -27.76
C ILE A 181 5.27 25.98 -28.53
N LYS A 182 5.02 25.82 -29.85
CA LYS A 182 5.81 24.92 -30.70
C LYS A 182 7.29 25.26 -30.68
N VAL A 183 7.65 26.54 -30.83
CA VAL A 183 9.06 26.97 -30.81
C VAL A 183 9.74 26.61 -29.48
N VAL A 184 9.05 26.82 -28.36
CA VAL A 184 9.58 26.49 -27.02
C VAL A 184 9.71 24.96 -26.85
N LEU A 185 8.73 24.19 -27.29
CA LEU A 185 8.77 22.73 -27.23
C LEU A 185 9.86 22.13 -28.12
N GLN A 186 10.08 22.69 -29.32
CA GLN A 186 11.16 22.28 -30.22
C GLN A 186 12.54 22.55 -29.60
N LYS A 187 12.74 23.71 -28.95
CA LYS A 187 13.96 24.02 -28.20
C LYS A 187 14.20 23.04 -27.04
N ALA A 188 13.13 22.50 -26.46
CA ALA A 188 13.19 21.48 -25.42
C ALA A 188 13.29 20.04 -25.96
N GLY A 189 13.51 19.84 -27.27
CA GLY A 189 13.71 18.54 -27.91
C GLY A 189 12.43 17.80 -28.32
N TYR A 190 11.27 18.47 -28.36
CA TYR A 190 10.00 17.87 -28.78
C TYR A 190 9.62 18.26 -30.21
N GLU A 191 9.54 17.26 -31.08
CA GLU A 191 9.03 17.43 -32.45
C GLU A 191 7.52 17.19 -32.50
N ILE A 192 6.75 18.29 -32.47
CA ILE A 192 5.27 18.25 -32.47
C ILE A 192 4.76 19.36 -33.39
N SER A 193 3.73 19.06 -34.20
CA SER A 193 3.11 20.05 -35.07
C SER A 193 2.27 21.09 -34.29
N ALA A 194 2.19 22.32 -34.80
CA ALA A 194 1.36 23.36 -34.20
C ALA A 194 -0.13 22.99 -34.20
N THR A 195 -0.59 22.23 -35.20
CA THR A 195 -1.95 21.69 -35.29
C THR A 195 -2.26 20.74 -34.13
N THR A 196 -1.32 19.86 -33.79
CA THR A 196 -1.45 18.94 -32.64
C THR A 196 -1.44 19.71 -31.32
N ILE A 197 -0.58 20.73 -31.18
CA ILE A 197 -0.54 21.60 -30.00
C ILE A 197 -1.86 22.35 -29.85
N LYS A 198 -2.41 22.92 -30.94
CA LYS A 198 -3.71 23.61 -30.94
C LYS A 198 -4.85 22.69 -30.51
N LYS A 199 -4.86 21.44 -30.98
CA LYS A 199 -5.81 20.41 -30.53
C LYS A 199 -5.69 20.17 -29.02
N TYR A 200 -4.48 19.98 -28.51
CA TYR A 200 -4.25 19.74 -27.08
C TYR A 200 -4.57 20.96 -26.22
N MET A 201 -4.29 22.19 -26.68
CA MET A 201 -4.71 23.42 -26.00
C MET A 201 -6.24 23.50 -25.90
N LYS A 202 -6.96 23.18 -26.99
CA LYS A 202 -8.42 23.15 -26.99
C LYS A 202 -8.98 22.10 -26.01
N GLU A 203 -8.42 20.91 -25.99
CA GLU A 203 -8.79 19.86 -25.03
C GLU A 203 -8.54 20.26 -23.57
N LEU A 204 -7.53 21.12 -23.31
CA LEU A 204 -7.21 21.66 -21.99
C LEU A 204 -7.98 22.96 -21.65
N GLY A 205 -8.82 23.47 -22.56
CA GLY A 205 -9.51 24.75 -22.38
C GLY A 205 -8.59 25.98 -22.37
N LEU A 206 -7.38 25.88 -22.95
CA LEU A 206 -6.42 26.96 -23.00
C LEU A 206 -6.63 27.81 -24.25
N GLN A 207 -6.83 29.11 -24.06
CA GLN A 207 -7.00 30.08 -25.12
C GLN A 207 -6.09 31.28 -24.88
N ALA A 208 -5.23 31.58 -25.84
CA ALA A 208 -4.34 32.73 -25.76
C ALA A 208 -5.15 34.04 -25.72
N ARG A 209 -4.72 34.97 -24.88
CA ARG A 209 -5.27 36.33 -24.79
C ARG A 209 -4.69 37.24 -25.87
#